data_AF-A0A8T3Y4M7-F1
#
_entry.id   AF-A0A8T3Y4M7-F1
#
_cell.length_a   1.000
_cell.length_b   1.000
_cell.length_c   1.000
_cell.angle_alpha   90.00
_cell.angle_beta   90.00
_cell.angle_gamma   90.00
#
_symmetry.space_group_name_H-M   'P 1'
#
loop_
_entity.id
_entity.type
_entity.pdbx_description
1 polymer ?
#
loop_
_entity_poly.entity_id
_entity_poly.type
_entity_poly.pdbx_seq_one_letter_code
_entity_poly.pdbx_strand_id
1 'polypeptide(L)'
;MPKQGQMEILGLAVIVVLILMGVLFAIQFVLKAPAAQIEQQYKESQLAAGLLTTMLGTTSDCRGASVTELLQDCAVFKSLECPHDDSCGEAGYAINTMLSGTLQQWRRAYRFRIKGAYNAEQIAASWGDCSGEIESNTNPVPTTVGTLQVTLDLCR
;
A
#
# COMPACT_ATOMS: atom_id res chain seq x y z
N MET A 1 -55.71 -12.82 42.93
CA MET A 1 -55.86 -11.41 42.51
C MET A 1 -54.53 -10.71 42.75
N PRO A 2 -53.75 -10.37 41.71
CA PRO A 2 -52.50 -9.66 41.89
C PRO A 2 -52.78 -8.27 42.48
N LYS A 3 -52.05 -7.90 43.53
CA LYS A 3 -52.18 -6.60 44.22
C LYS A 3 -51.71 -5.51 43.27
N GLN A 4 -52.52 -4.49 43.03
CA GLN A 4 -52.30 -3.42 42.04
C GLN A 4 -50.91 -2.75 42.14
N GLY A 5 -50.29 -2.70 43.32
CA GLY A 5 -48.93 -2.16 43.49
C GLY A 5 -47.80 -2.96 42.82
N GLN A 6 -48.04 -4.22 42.44
CA GLN A 6 -47.02 -5.04 41.73
C GLN A 6 -46.89 -4.66 40.25
N MET A 7 -47.91 -4.02 39.65
CA MET A 7 -47.87 -3.59 38.25
C MET A 7 -47.02 -2.33 38.05
N GLU A 8 -47.03 -1.39 39.00
CA GLU A 8 -46.22 -0.15 38.90
C GLU A 8 -44.72 -0.42 39.00
N ILE A 9 -44.30 -1.34 39.88
CA ILE A 9 -42.89 -1.70 40.07
C ILE A 9 -42.32 -2.39 38.82
N LEU A 10 -43.14 -3.17 38.11
CA LEU A 10 -42.73 -3.88 36.89
C LEU A 10 -42.48 -2.91 35.73
N GLY A 11 -43.29 -1.86 35.60
CA GLY A 11 -43.09 -0.80 34.61
C GLY A 11 -41.79 -0.01 34.83
N LEU A 12 -41.49 0.34 36.09
CA LEU A 12 -40.26 1.06 36.42
C LEU A 12 -39.01 0.22 36.12
N ALA A 13 -39.06 -1.09 36.39
CA ALA A 13 -37.94 -2.00 36.08
C ALA A 13 -37.61 -2.03 34.58
N VAL A 14 -38.62 -2.04 33.70
CA VAL A 14 -38.40 -2.07 32.24
C VAL A 14 -37.75 -0.76 31.76
N ILE A 15 -38.17 0.39 32.28
CA ILE A 15 -37.60 1.69 31.90
C ILE A 15 -36.12 1.76 32.30
N VAL A 16 -35.76 1.30 33.50
CA VAL A 16 -34.37 1.27 33.98
C VAL A 16 -33.50 0.41 33.07
N VAL A 17 -34.00 -0.77 32.65
CA VAL A 17 -33.28 -1.66 31.71
C VAL A 17 -33.04 -0.96 30.37
N LEU A 18 -34.05 -0.26 29.83
CA LEU A 18 -33.92 0.47 28.57
C LEU A 18 -32.92 1.63 28.68
N ILE A 19 -32.89 2.36 29.79
CA ILE A 19 -31.91 3.42 30.04
C ILE A 19 -30.50 2.84 30.12
N LEU A 20 -30.31 1.71 30.82
CA LEU A 20 -29.02 1.04 30.90
C LEU A 20 -28.54 0.57 29.52
N MET A 21 -29.42 -0.01 28.69
CA MET A 21 -29.07 -0.35 27.30
C MET A 21 -28.67 0.89 26.50
N GLY A 22 -29.42 2.00 26.62
CA GLY A 22 -29.13 3.26 25.94
C GLY A 22 -27.74 3.82 26.32
N VAL A 23 -27.40 3.80 27.60
CA VAL A 23 -26.08 4.24 28.10
C VAL A 23 -24.96 3.32 27.58
N LEU A 24 -25.17 2.00 27.57
CA LEU A 24 -24.18 1.05 27.02
C LEU A 24 -23.93 1.28 25.53
N PHE A 25 -24.97 1.54 24.74
CA PHE A 25 -24.81 1.90 23.34
C PHE A 25 -24.06 3.23 23.18
N ALA A 26 -24.42 4.26 23.95
CA ALA A 26 -23.71 5.54 23.90
C ALA A 26 -22.21 5.38 24.24
N ILE A 27 -21.87 4.61 25.28
CA ILE A 27 -20.49 4.31 25.65
C ILE A 27 -19.77 3.57 24.52
N GLN A 28 -20.40 2.55 23.92
CA GLN A 28 -19.83 1.82 22.79
C GLN A 28 -19.57 2.73 21.58
N PHE A 29 -20.47 3.66 21.27
CA PHE A 29 -20.30 4.59 20.16
C PHE A 29 -19.23 5.67 20.43
N VAL A 30 -19.16 6.18 21.67
CA VAL A 30 -18.16 7.19 22.06
C VAL A 30 -16.75 6.56 22.14
N LEU A 31 -16.62 5.35 22.69
CA LEU A 31 -15.32 4.67 22.81
C LEU A 31 -14.83 4.07 21.48
N LYS A 32 -15.72 3.79 20.52
CA LYS A 32 -15.36 3.36 19.16
C LYS A 32 -15.18 4.51 18.17
N ALA A 33 -15.11 5.76 18.65
CA ALA A 33 -14.70 6.87 17.81
C ALA A 33 -13.37 6.51 17.11
N PRO A 34 -13.31 6.60 15.77
CA PRO A 34 -12.52 5.66 14.99
C PRO A 34 -11.02 5.92 15.10
N ALA A 35 -10.27 4.91 15.55
CA ALA A 35 -8.86 4.74 15.23
C ALA A 35 -8.62 4.43 13.72
N ALA A 36 -9.63 4.62 12.87
CA ALA A 36 -9.64 4.22 11.46
C ALA A 36 -8.57 4.94 10.63
N GLN A 37 -8.14 6.13 11.03
CA GLN A 37 -7.05 6.83 10.32
C GLN A 37 -5.71 6.10 10.49
N ILE A 38 -5.40 5.63 11.71
CA ILE A 38 -4.16 4.91 11.99
C ILE A 38 -4.19 3.54 11.31
N GLU A 39 -5.29 2.79 11.42
CA GLU A 39 -5.41 1.47 10.81
C GLU A 39 -5.33 1.52 9.27
N GLN A 40 -5.83 2.59 8.66
CA GLN A 40 -5.78 2.76 7.21
C GLN A 40 -4.37 3.11 6.71
N GLN A 41 -3.63 3.97 7.41
CA GLN A 41 -2.23 4.27 7.07
C GLN A 41 -1.34 3.01 7.17
N TYR A 42 -1.54 2.19 8.20
CA TYR A 42 -0.77 0.94 8.32
C TYR A 42 -1.05 -0.03 7.17
N LYS A 43 -2.30 -0.12 6.69
CA LYS A 43 -2.67 -0.98 5.55
C LYS A 43 -2.06 -0.48 4.24
N GLU A 44 -2.05 0.83 4.01
CA GLU A 44 -1.53 1.44 2.79
C GLU A 44 0.02 1.34 2.72
N SER A 45 0.72 1.56 3.83
CA SER A 45 2.17 1.37 3.91
C SER A 45 2.58 -0.10 3.68
N GLN A 46 1.82 -1.06 4.23
CA GLN A 46 2.03 -2.48 3.98
C GLN A 46 1.75 -2.87 2.52
N LEU A 47 0.77 -2.22 1.88
CA LEU A 47 0.47 -2.42 0.47
C LEU A 47 1.65 -1.95 -0.40
N ALA A 48 2.17 -0.74 -0.16
CA ALA A 48 3.35 -0.24 -0.89
C ALA A 48 4.56 -1.17 -0.72
N ALA A 49 4.83 -1.63 0.51
CA ALA A 49 5.91 -2.56 0.82
C ALA A 49 5.76 -3.91 0.10
N GLY A 50 4.57 -4.50 0.20
CA GLY A 50 4.26 -5.82 -0.37
C GLY A 50 4.29 -5.79 -1.89
N LEU A 51 3.72 -4.74 -2.50
CA LEU A 51 3.75 -4.56 -3.95
C LEU A 51 5.17 -4.37 -4.46
N LEU A 52 5.95 -3.51 -3.81
CA LEU A 52 7.32 -3.24 -4.22
C LEU A 52 8.21 -4.49 -4.06
N THR A 53 8.04 -5.26 -3.00
CA THR A 53 8.76 -6.54 -2.81
C THR A 53 8.37 -7.57 -3.88
N THR A 54 7.07 -7.70 -4.16
CA THR A 54 6.56 -8.64 -5.18
C THR A 54 7.07 -8.25 -6.57
N MET A 55 7.02 -6.96 -6.91
CA MET A 55 7.49 -6.42 -8.18
C MET A 55 8.99 -6.68 -8.38
N LEU A 56 9.81 -6.38 -7.36
CA LEU A 56 11.26 -6.64 -7.42
C LEU A 56 11.62 -8.13 -7.55
N GLY A 57 10.79 -9.02 -6.97
CA GLY A 57 10.96 -10.46 -7.06
C GLY A 57 10.35 -11.12 -8.30
N THR A 58 9.59 -10.39 -9.12
CA THR A 58 8.94 -10.96 -10.29
C THR A 58 9.94 -11.15 -11.43
N THR A 59 9.83 -12.29 -12.12
CA THR A 59 10.67 -12.65 -13.26
C THR A 59 10.14 -12.06 -14.56
N SER A 60 11.04 -11.55 -15.39
CA SER A 60 10.76 -11.09 -16.75
C SER A 60 10.98 -12.19 -17.78
N ASP A 61 10.54 -11.95 -19.02
CA ASP A 61 10.86 -12.79 -20.17
C ASP A 61 12.32 -12.66 -20.61
N CYS A 62 13.07 -11.71 -20.04
CA CYS A 62 14.50 -11.55 -20.26
C CYS A 62 15.31 -12.62 -19.52
N ARG A 63 15.38 -13.81 -20.13
CA ARG A 63 16.13 -14.97 -19.62
C ARG A 63 15.70 -15.43 -18.22
N GLY A 64 14.47 -15.11 -17.82
CA GLY A 64 13.94 -15.40 -16.49
C GLY A 64 14.55 -14.54 -15.38
N ALA A 65 15.26 -13.46 -15.72
CA ALA A 65 15.84 -12.55 -14.75
C ALA A 65 14.73 -11.82 -13.97
N SER A 66 14.89 -11.75 -12.66
CA SER A 66 14.05 -10.96 -11.77
C SER A 66 14.21 -9.46 -12.07
N VAL A 67 13.19 -8.66 -11.77
CA VAL A 67 13.28 -7.19 -11.88
C VAL A 67 14.46 -6.65 -11.06
N THR A 68 14.79 -7.26 -9.93
CA THR A 68 15.98 -6.91 -9.15
C THR A 68 17.26 -7.09 -9.95
N GLU A 69 17.44 -8.23 -10.62
CA GLU A 69 18.61 -8.50 -11.46
C GLU A 69 18.67 -7.60 -12.69
N LEU A 70 17.52 -7.30 -13.30
CA LEU A 70 17.43 -6.34 -14.40
C LEU A 70 17.86 -4.94 -13.96
N LEU A 71 17.40 -4.49 -12.78
CA LEU A 71 17.78 -3.19 -12.22
C LEU A 71 19.26 -3.15 -11.84
N GLN A 72 19.81 -4.25 -11.31
CA GLN A 72 21.24 -4.39 -11.02
C GLN A 72 22.09 -4.27 -12.28
N ASP A 73 21.72 -4.99 -13.36
CA ASP A 73 22.44 -4.92 -14.63
C ASP A 73 22.30 -3.54 -15.30
N CYS A 74 21.09 -2.97 -15.26
CA CYS A 74 20.78 -1.63 -15.76
C CYS A 74 21.64 -0.55 -15.10
N ALA A 75 21.89 -0.67 -13.79
CA ALA A 75 22.68 0.29 -13.03
C ALA A 75 24.17 0.30 -13.39
N VAL A 76 24.71 -0.80 -13.94
CA VAL A 76 26.15 -0.93 -14.21
C VAL A 76 26.48 -0.85 -15.69
N PHE A 77 26.18 -1.89 -16.47
CA PHE A 77 26.72 -2.06 -17.83
C PHE A 77 25.67 -2.39 -18.90
N LYS A 78 24.40 -2.66 -18.51
CA LYS A 78 23.36 -3.14 -19.45
C LYS A 78 23.82 -4.35 -20.26
N SER A 79 24.48 -5.30 -19.60
CA SER A 79 25.11 -6.46 -20.24
C SER A 79 24.12 -7.55 -20.62
N LEU A 80 22.92 -7.51 -20.02
CA LEU A 80 21.88 -8.48 -20.28
C LEU A 80 21.09 -8.07 -21.54
N GLU A 81 21.31 -8.79 -22.63
CA GLU A 81 20.51 -8.66 -23.84
C GLU A 81 19.14 -9.31 -23.66
N CYS A 82 18.09 -8.49 -23.61
CA CYS A 82 16.70 -8.91 -23.56
C CYS A 82 16.10 -8.97 -24.98
N PRO A 83 15.02 -9.75 -25.20
CA PRO A 83 14.46 -9.98 -26.54
C PRO A 83 14.00 -8.71 -27.27
N HIS A 84 13.60 -7.69 -26.52
CA HIS A 84 12.94 -6.49 -27.07
C HIS A 84 13.63 -5.17 -26.71
N ASP A 85 14.48 -5.15 -25.68
CA ASP A 85 15.14 -3.95 -25.19
C ASP A 85 16.42 -4.28 -24.38
N ASP A 86 17.07 -3.26 -23.81
CA ASP A 86 18.07 -3.42 -22.77
C ASP A 86 17.44 -3.80 -21.41
N SER A 87 18.28 -4.16 -20.43
CA SER A 87 17.80 -4.51 -19.09
C SER A 87 17.04 -3.38 -18.38
N CYS A 88 17.31 -2.12 -18.73
CA CYS A 88 16.57 -0.98 -18.17
C CYS A 88 15.17 -0.87 -18.79
N GLY A 89 15.05 -1.05 -20.10
CA GLY A 89 13.80 -1.02 -20.84
C GLY A 89 12.87 -2.14 -20.41
N GLU A 90 13.40 -3.36 -20.29
CA GLU A 90 12.65 -4.51 -19.79
C GLU A 90 12.18 -4.30 -18.33
N ALA A 91 13.07 -3.80 -17.45
CA ALA A 91 12.71 -3.48 -16.08
C ALA A 91 11.61 -2.42 -16.03
N GLY A 92 11.75 -1.35 -16.81
CA GLY A 92 10.76 -0.27 -16.90
C GLY A 92 9.42 -0.77 -17.42
N TYR A 93 9.42 -1.65 -18.43
CA TYR A 93 8.21 -2.27 -18.97
C TYR A 93 7.51 -3.16 -17.93
N ALA A 94 8.25 -4.04 -17.25
CA ALA A 94 7.72 -4.91 -16.21
C ALA A 94 7.11 -4.10 -15.05
N ILE A 95 7.84 -3.09 -14.55
CA ILE A 95 7.39 -2.18 -13.49
C ILE A 95 6.14 -1.43 -13.91
N ASN A 96 6.13 -0.83 -15.11
CA ASN A 96 4.98 -0.07 -15.59
C ASN A 96 3.76 -0.96 -15.80
N THR A 97 3.94 -2.17 -16.32
CA THR A 97 2.86 -3.15 -16.51
C THR A 97 2.25 -3.57 -15.17
N MET A 98 3.08 -3.80 -14.15
CA MET A 98 2.57 -4.15 -12.81
C MET A 98 1.84 -2.98 -12.15
N LEU A 99 2.40 -1.76 -12.20
CA LEU A 99 1.78 -0.60 -11.55
C LEU A 99 0.48 -0.19 -12.26
N SER A 100 0.45 -0.19 -13.60
CA SER A 100 -0.76 0.09 -14.38
C SER A 100 -1.81 -1.04 -14.27
N GLY A 101 -1.36 -2.29 -14.21
CA GLY A 101 -2.21 -3.46 -14.00
C GLY A 101 -2.81 -3.57 -12.59
N THR A 102 -2.24 -2.86 -11.61
CA THR A 102 -2.68 -2.93 -10.20
C THR A 102 -3.18 -1.59 -9.69
N LEU A 103 -2.28 -0.66 -9.35
CA LEU A 103 -2.61 0.63 -8.72
C LEU A 103 -3.51 1.50 -9.59
N GLN A 104 -3.28 1.52 -10.90
CA GLN A 104 -4.13 2.29 -11.80
C GLN A 104 -5.52 1.66 -11.96
N GLN A 105 -5.62 0.32 -12.01
CA GLN A 105 -6.93 -0.35 -11.98
C GLN A 105 -7.69 -0.06 -10.68
N TRP A 106 -6.97 0.06 -9.56
CA TRP A 106 -7.52 0.45 -8.26
C TRP A 106 -7.74 1.96 -8.12
N ARG A 107 -7.42 2.74 -9.15
CA ARG A 107 -7.50 4.21 -9.18
C ARG A 107 -6.76 4.88 -8.03
N ARG A 108 -5.58 4.36 -7.67
CA ARG A 108 -4.69 4.94 -6.66
C ARG A 108 -3.56 5.70 -7.33
N ALA A 109 -3.41 6.98 -7.01
CA ALA A 109 -2.32 7.79 -7.51
C ALA A 109 -0.99 7.30 -6.92
N TYR A 110 0.05 7.26 -7.74
CA TYR A 110 1.36 6.74 -7.32
C TYR A 110 2.51 7.44 -8.04
N ARG A 111 3.69 7.37 -7.42
CA ARG A 111 4.96 7.79 -8.00
C ARG A 111 6.04 6.78 -7.65
N PHE A 112 6.59 6.14 -8.68
CA PHE A 112 7.71 5.24 -8.60
C PHE A 112 8.98 5.94 -9.07
N ARG A 113 10.06 5.79 -8.31
CA ARG A 113 11.37 6.40 -8.60
C ARG A 113 12.50 5.53 -8.08
N ILE A 114 13.61 5.57 -8.81
CA ILE A 114 14.86 4.91 -8.41
C ILE A 114 15.91 6.00 -8.22
N LYS A 115 16.80 5.84 -7.24
CA LYS A 115 17.97 6.71 -7.02
C LYS A 115 19.24 5.88 -6.85
N GLY A 116 20.37 6.45 -7.24
CA GLY A 116 21.70 5.88 -6.94
C GLY A 116 22.48 5.39 -8.16
N ALA A 117 21.85 5.34 -9.35
CA ALA A 117 22.54 5.10 -10.61
C ALA A 117 21.85 5.85 -11.76
N TYR A 118 22.62 6.60 -12.54
CA TYR A 118 22.11 7.48 -13.61
C TYR A 118 21.22 6.75 -14.63
N ASN A 119 21.58 5.51 -15.00
CA ASN A 119 20.80 4.73 -15.96
C ASN A 119 19.47 4.26 -15.38
N ALA A 120 19.46 3.83 -14.12
CA ALA A 120 18.26 3.34 -13.44
C ALA A 120 17.32 4.49 -13.03
N GLU A 121 17.85 5.70 -12.82
CA GLU A 121 17.08 6.91 -12.51
C GLU A 121 16.12 7.34 -13.64
N GLN A 122 16.38 6.89 -14.88
CA GLN A 122 15.48 7.13 -16.01
C GLN A 122 14.19 6.31 -15.91
N ILE A 123 14.18 5.25 -15.10
CA ILE A 123 13.00 4.42 -14.85
C ILE A 123 12.16 5.12 -13.78
N ALA A 124 11.17 5.87 -14.24
CA ALA A 124 10.16 6.49 -13.41
C ALA A 124 8.77 6.21 -13.98
N ALA A 125 7.81 5.99 -13.08
CA ALA A 125 6.42 5.82 -13.45
C ALA A 125 5.56 6.62 -12.47
N SER A 126 4.56 7.33 -12.99
CA SER A 126 3.62 8.06 -12.15
C SER A 126 2.25 8.11 -12.78
N TRP A 127 1.22 8.06 -11.95
CA TRP A 127 -0.16 8.20 -12.37
C TRP A 127 -0.95 8.97 -11.32
N GLY A 128 -1.86 9.85 -11.77
CA GLY A 128 -2.68 10.67 -10.89
C GLY A 128 -1.96 11.89 -10.29
N ASP A 129 -2.63 12.55 -9.34
CA ASP A 129 -2.08 13.70 -8.61
C ASP A 129 -1.44 13.24 -7.30
N CYS A 130 -0.28 13.80 -6.98
CA CYS A 130 0.54 13.49 -5.82
C CYS A 130 0.85 14.75 -5.00
N SER A 131 -0.08 15.70 -4.94
CA SER A 131 0.03 16.92 -4.14
C SER A 131 -0.32 16.74 -2.66
N GLY A 132 -0.97 15.63 -2.31
CA GLY A 132 -1.52 15.36 -0.97
C GLY A 132 -0.55 14.63 -0.04
N GLU A 133 -1.13 13.85 0.88
CA GLU A 133 -0.36 12.99 1.78
C GLU A 133 0.30 11.87 0.98
N ILE A 134 1.58 11.61 1.27
CA ILE A 134 2.38 10.63 0.54
C ILE A 134 2.83 9.55 1.52
N GLU A 135 2.48 8.31 1.21
CA GLU A 135 3.03 7.15 1.87
C GLU A 135 4.13 6.54 1.02
N SER A 136 5.35 6.55 1.54
CA SER A 136 6.54 6.11 0.83
C SER A 136 7.08 4.82 1.42
N ASN A 137 7.45 3.87 0.56
CA ASN A 137 8.29 2.76 0.94
C ASN A 137 9.52 2.69 0.03
N THR A 138 10.69 2.45 0.63
CA THR A 138 11.96 2.35 -0.09
C THR A 138 12.63 1.04 0.24
N ASN A 139 12.96 0.26 -0.79
CA ASN A 139 13.74 -0.96 -0.65
C ASN A 139 15.14 -0.76 -1.26
N PRO A 140 16.21 -0.94 -0.47
CA PRO A 140 17.56 -0.89 -0.99
C PRO A 140 17.87 -2.14 -1.83
N VAL A 141 18.32 -1.94 -3.06
CA VAL A 141 18.82 -3.01 -3.93
C VAL A 141 20.35 -2.89 -4.04
N PRO A 142 21.13 -3.85 -3.51
CA PRO A 142 22.58 -3.82 -3.64
C PRO A 142 22.99 -4.07 -5.09
N THR A 143 24.01 -3.35 -5.56
CA THR A 143 24.64 -3.52 -6.88
C THR A 143 26.16 -3.54 -6.72
N THR A 144 26.89 -3.89 -7.77
CA THR A 144 28.36 -3.86 -7.77
C THR A 144 28.94 -2.45 -7.60
N VAL A 145 28.20 -1.40 -7.97
CA VAL A 145 28.66 -0.01 -7.94
C VAL A 145 28.08 0.81 -6.79
N GLY A 146 27.20 0.23 -5.98
CA GLY A 146 26.54 0.92 -4.86
C GLY A 146 25.18 0.33 -4.52
N THR A 147 24.36 1.06 -3.76
CA THR A 147 23.00 0.65 -3.41
C THR A 147 21.99 1.52 -4.13
N LEU A 148 21.11 0.91 -4.91
CA LEU A 148 19.96 1.59 -5.49
C LEU A 148 18.87 1.75 -4.43
N GLN A 149 18.27 2.93 -4.35
CA GLN A 149 17.08 3.16 -3.55
C GLN A 149 15.87 3.12 -4.46
N VAL A 150 15.11 2.03 -4.39
CA VAL A 150 13.87 1.88 -5.15
C VAL A 150 12.72 2.31 -4.27
N THR A 151 12.02 3.38 -4.66
CA THR A 151 10.97 4.01 -3.87
C THR A 151 9.64 3.97 -4.61
N LEU A 152 8.60 3.50 -3.91
CA LEU A 152 7.21 3.63 -4.35
C LEU A 152 6.46 4.52 -3.36
N ASP A 153 5.94 5.62 -3.89
CA ASP A 153 5.13 6.60 -3.20
C ASP A 153 3.65 6.37 -3.60
N LEU A 154 2.77 6.12 -2.65
CA LEU A 154 1.32 6.12 -2.82
C LEU A 154 0.76 7.47 -2.40
N CYS A 155 -0.10 8.04 -3.24
CA CYS A 155 -0.61 9.39 -3.09
C CYS A 155 -2.10 9.38 -2.75
N ARG A 156 -2.50 10.30 -1.86
CA ARG A 156 -3.86 10.42 -1.33
C ARG A 156 -4.53 11.74 -1.67
#